data_AF-A0A960HVE5-F1
#
_entry.id   AF-A0A960HVE5-F1
#
_cell.length_a   1.000
_cell.length_b   1.000
_cell.length_c   1.000
_cell.angle_alpha   90.00
_cell.angle_beta   90.00
_cell.angle_gamma   90.00
#
_symmetry.space_group_name_H-M   'P 1'
#
loop_
_entity.id
_entity.type
_entity.pdbx_description
1 polymer ?
#
loop_
_entity_poly.entity_id
_entity_poly.type
_entity_poly.pdbx_seq_one_letter_code
_entity_poly.pdbx_strand_id
1 'polypeptide(L)'
;MAGRIEDYALLSDTESAALVGRDGSIDWLTFPRFDSPACFAALLGTPENGHWTIAPASPVVSATRRYRPGTLVLETTFETAEGAVTVIDCMPIRADHRLDVVR
;
A
#
# COMPACT_ATOMS: atom_id res chain seq x y z
N MET A 1 12.97 -3.97 -6.46
CA MET A 1 13.52 -4.78 -5.35
C MET A 1 12.74 -4.41 -4.11
N ALA A 2 12.44 -5.39 -3.26
CA ALA A 2 11.75 -5.14 -2.00
C ALA A 2 12.47 -4.08 -1.17
N GLY A 3 11.70 -3.16 -0.59
CA GLY A 3 12.19 -2.15 0.35
C GLY A 3 12.60 -2.76 1.68
N ARG A 4 13.06 -1.91 2.61
CA ARG A 4 13.32 -2.38 3.97
C ARG A 4 12.00 -2.62 4.70
N ILE A 5 12.02 -3.42 5.76
CA ILE A 5 10.81 -3.70 6.55
C ILE A 5 10.18 -2.39 7.05
N GLU A 6 11.02 -1.44 7.51
CA GLU A 6 10.56 -0.14 7.97
C GLU A 6 9.98 0.75 6.86
N ASP A 7 10.09 0.40 5.58
CA ASP A 7 9.53 1.17 4.48
C ASP A 7 8.11 0.74 4.11
N TYR A 8 7.60 -0.35 4.68
CA TYR A 8 6.25 -0.83 4.46
C TYR A 8 5.27 -0.36 5.55
N ALA A 9 4.03 -0.12 5.13
CA ALA A 9 2.87 0.15 5.96
C ALA A 9 1.84 -0.97 5.74
N LEU A 10 1.12 -1.33 6.79
CA LEU A 10 0.12 -2.40 6.79
C LEU A 10 -1.28 -1.81 6.61
N LEU A 11 -2.02 -2.33 5.64
CA LEU A 11 -3.47 -2.19 5.57
C LEU A 11 -4.12 -3.53 5.91
N SER A 12 -5.29 -3.51 6.53
CA SER A 12 -6.07 -4.72 6.80
C SER A 12 -7.53 -4.38 7.01
N ASP A 13 -8.40 -5.28 6.54
CA ASP A 13 -9.84 -5.32 6.79
C ASP A 13 -10.20 -6.34 7.89
N THR A 14 -9.22 -6.79 8.68
CA THR A 14 -9.27 -7.87 9.70
C THR A 14 -9.28 -9.30 9.17
N GLU A 15 -9.40 -9.50 7.86
CA GLU A 15 -9.38 -10.84 7.24
C GLU A 15 -8.21 -11.05 6.27
N SER A 16 -7.70 -9.94 5.70
CA SER A 16 -6.61 -9.88 4.73
C SER A 16 -5.64 -8.74 5.07
N ALA A 17 -4.49 -8.69 4.39
CA ALA A 17 -3.55 -7.58 4.48
C ALA A 17 -2.92 -7.21 3.13
N ALA A 18 -2.60 -5.92 3.03
CA ALA A 18 -1.73 -5.35 2.00
C ALA A 18 -0.52 -4.68 2.65
N LEU A 19 0.64 -4.73 2.00
CA LEU A 19 1.84 -3.99 2.41
C LEU A 19 2.16 -2.90 1.38
N VAL A 20 2.03 -1.65 1.81
CA VAL A 20 2.25 -0.45 1.00
C VAL A 20 3.66 0.08 1.25
N GLY A 21 4.50 0.12 0.24
CA GLY A 21 5.84 0.72 0.27
C GLY A 21 5.78 2.24 0.34
N ARG A 22 6.85 2.87 0.84
CA ARG A 22 6.98 4.34 0.90
C ARG A 22 6.96 5.00 -0.49
N ASP A 23 7.18 4.24 -1.55
CA ASP A 23 7.08 4.64 -2.95
C ASP A 23 5.65 4.56 -3.52
N GLY A 24 4.65 4.16 -2.72
CA GLY A 24 3.25 4.01 -3.14
C GLY A 24 2.93 2.67 -3.81
N SER A 25 3.88 1.72 -3.82
CA SER A 25 3.66 0.37 -4.33
C SER A 25 2.96 -0.52 -3.32
N ILE A 26 1.97 -1.31 -3.74
CA ILE A 26 1.52 -2.49 -3.00
C ILE A 26 2.30 -3.69 -3.51
N ASP A 27 3.28 -4.14 -2.72
CA ASP A 27 4.18 -5.25 -3.09
C ASP A 27 3.70 -6.61 -2.56
N TRP A 28 2.76 -6.59 -1.61
CA TRP A 28 2.12 -7.78 -1.06
C TRP A 28 0.63 -7.52 -0.85
N LEU A 29 -0.20 -8.45 -1.30
CA LEU A 29 -1.65 -8.44 -1.06
C LEU A 29 -2.19 -9.86 -1.08
N THR A 30 -2.86 -10.30 -0.03
CA THR A 30 -3.43 -11.67 0.05
C THR A 30 -4.94 -11.65 0.12
N PHE A 31 -5.61 -11.96 -0.99
CA PHE A 31 -7.07 -12.10 -1.01
C PHE A 31 -7.52 -13.56 -1.18
N PRO A 32 -8.66 -13.96 -0.59
CA PRO A 32 -9.52 -13.17 0.31
C PRO A 32 -9.05 -13.16 1.77
N ARG A 33 -8.11 -14.01 2.17
CA ARG A 33 -7.68 -14.20 3.57
C ARG A 33 -6.16 -14.11 3.71
N PHE A 34 -5.65 -13.89 4.92
CA PHE A 34 -4.21 -13.85 5.22
C PHE A 34 -3.42 -15.06 4.68
N ASP A 35 -3.99 -16.26 4.72
CA ASP A 35 -3.39 -17.53 4.28
C ASP A 35 -3.64 -17.86 2.81
N SER A 36 -4.26 -16.96 2.05
CA SER A 36 -4.53 -17.16 0.63
C SER A 36 -3.27 -16.90 -0.21
N PRO A 37 -3.17 -17.50 -1.41
CA PRO A 37 -2.14 -17.11 -2.38
C PRO A 37 -2.17 -15.59 -2.61
N ALA A 38 -0.99 -14.98 -2.71
CA ALA A 38 -0.88 -13.54 -2.84
C ALA A 38 -1.22 -13.09 -4.28
N CYS A 39 -2.04 -12.04 -4.41
CA CYS A 39 -2.29 -11.34 -5.67
C CYS A 39 -1.05 -10.58 -6.16
N PHE A 40 -0.27 -10.05 -5.21
CA PHE A 40 1.03 -9.40 -5.42
C PHE A 40 2.06 -10.04 -4.50
N ALA A 41 3.26 -10.33 -5.02
CA ALA A 41 4.30 -11.02 -4.26
C ALA A 41 5.71 -10.45 -4.52
N ALA A 42 5.82 -9.22 -5.03
CA ALA A 42 7.10 -8.55 -5.27
C ALA A 42 7.94 -8.35 -4.00
N LEU A 43 7.33 -8.40 -2.80
CA LEU A 43 8.04 -8.33 -1.52
C LEU A 43 9.04 -9.48 -1.32
N LEU A 44 8.68 -10.71 -1.70
CA LEU A 44 9.53 -11.91 -1.53
C LEU A 44 10.11 -12.42 -2.86
N GLY A 45 9.57 -11.94 -3.97
CA GLY A 45 9.99 -12.29 -5.32
C GLY A 45 10.72 -11.16 -6.03
N THR A 46 10.42 -11.02 -7.30
CA THR A 46 10.94 -9.99 -8.19
C THR A 46 9.80 -9.05 -8.63
N PRO A 47 10.08 -7.93 -9.30
CA PRO A 47 9.03 -7.03 -9.81
C PRO A 47 7.98 -7.73 -10.70
N GLU A 48 8.37 -8.82 -11.36
CA GLU A 48 7.51 -9.65 -12.20
C GLU A 48 6.48 -10.46 -11.40
N ASN A 49 6.66 -10.61 -10.07
CA ASN A 49 5.68 -11.23 -9.18
C ASN A 49 4.52 -10.29 -8.79
N GLY A 50 4.37 -9.17 -9.51
CA GLY A 50 3.23 -8.29 -9.44
C GLY A 50 3.29 -7.32 -8.27
N HIS A 51 2.86 -6.10 -8.56
CA HIS A 51 2.68 -5.01 -7.61
C HIS A 51 1.66 -4.01 -8.19
N TRP A 52 1.15 -3.10 -7.37
CA TRP A 52 0.27 -2.03 -7.83
C TRP A 52 0.68 -0.69 -7.25
N THR A 53 1.15 0.23 -8.10
CA THR A 53 1.70 1.53 -7.67
C THR A 53 0.75 2.69 -8.00
N ILE A 54 0.57 3.59 -7.04
CA ILE A 54 0.08 4.95 -7.27
C ILE A 54 1.11 5.90 -6.66
N ALA A 55 1.73 6.71 -7.51
CA ALA A 55 2.75 7.69 -7.14
C ALA A 55 2.78 8.81 -8.20
N PRO A 56 3.38 9.99 -7.89
CA PRO A 56 3.60 11.03 -8.89
C PRO A 56 4.42 10.50 -10.08
N ALA A 57 4.12 11.00 -11.27
CA ALA A 57 4.96 10.76 -12.45
C ALA A 57 6.28 11.54 -12.39
N SER A 58 6.28 12.72 -11.74
CA SER A 58 7.48 13.54 -11.53
C SER A 58 8.38 12.95 -10.43
N PRO A 59 9.70 13.16 -10.48
CA PRO A 59 10.61 12.67 -9.45
C PRO A 59 10.22 13.13 -8.04
N VAL A 60 10.14 12.17 -7.12
CA VAL A 60 9.84 12.40 -5.71
C VAL A 60 11.10 12.89 -5.00
N VAL A 61 11.01 14.07 -4.38
CA VAL A 61 12.05 14.69 -3.56
C VAL A 61 12.00 14.13 -2.14
N SER A 62 10.79 13.98 -1.59
CA SER A 62 10.58 13.43 -0.26
C SER A 62 9.22 12.70 -0.20
N ALA A 63 9.12 11.72 0.69
CA ALA A 63 7.88 11.02 0.98
C ALA A 63 7.71 10.90 2.48
N THR A 64 6.57 11.39 2.98
CA THR A 64 6.18 11.24 4.39
C THR A 64 4.90 10.44 4.47
N ARG A 65 4.70 9.78 5.61
CA ARG A 65 3.54 8.91 5.79
C ARG A 65 3.08 8.90 7.23
N ARG A 66 1.77 8.73 7.40
CA ARG A 66 1.13 8.58 8.70
C ARG A 66 -0.17 7.80 8.53
N TYR A 67 -0.59 7.10 9.58
CA TYR A 67 -1.99 6.70 9.65
C TYR A 67 -2.82 7.87 10.16
N ARG A 68 -4.05 8.01 9.68
CA ARG A 68 -5.01 8.92 10.30
C ARG A 68 -5.23 8.49 11.76
N PRO A 69 -5.27 9.43 12.72
CA PRO A 69 -5.37 9.11 14.14
C PRO A 69 -6.51 8.13 14.45
N GLY A 70 -6.20 7.03 15.13
CA GLY A 70 -7.18 6.02 15.55
C GLY A 70 -7.69 5.10 14.44
N THR A 71 -7.04 5.06 13.27
CA THR A 71 -7.47 4.24 12.13
C THR A 71 -6.32 3.50 11.44
N LEU A 72 -6.65 2.55 10.56
CA LEU A 72 -5.73 1.96 9.59
C LEU A 72 -5.80 2.63 8.19
N VAL A 73 -6.28 3.88 8.12
CA VAL A 73 -6.24 4.67 6.88
C VAL A 73 -4.85 5.29 6.75
N LEU A 74 -4.11 4.90 5.74
CA LEU A 74 -2.76 5.39 5.45
C LEU A 74 -2.82 6.65 4.60
N GLU A 75 -2.06 7.67 4.97
CA GLU A 75 -1.78 8.83 4.13
C GLU A 75 -0.30 8.81 3.75
N THR A 76 -0.01 8.79 2.45
CA THR A 76 1.34 8.93 1.90
C THR A 76 1.41 10.21 1.10
N THR A 77 2.14 11.20 1.61
CA THR A 77 2.36 12.49 0.94
C THR A 77 3.69 12.46 0.22
N PHE A 78 3.64 12.63 -1.09
CA PHE A 78 4.80 12.77 -1.97
C PHE A 78 5.02 14.25 -2.29
N GLU A 79 6.26 14.71 -2.11
CA GLU A 79 6.71 16.02 -2.56
C GLU A 79 7.56 15.86 -3.82
N THR A 80 7.30 16.69 -4.83
CA THR A 80 8.09 16.81 -6.06
C THR A 80 8.59 18.24 -6.21
N ALA A 81 9.40 18.51 -7.23
CA ALA A 81 9.84 19.89 -7.52
C ALA A 81 8.68 20.84 -7.89
N GLU A 82 7.53 20.29 -8.29
CA GLU A 82 6.39 21.04 -8.85
C GLU A 82 5.23 21.18 -7.85
N GLY A 83 5.23 20.42 -6.76
CA GLY A 83 4.17 20.44 -5.76
C GLY A 83 4.15 19.19 -4.89
N ALA A 84 3.00 18.94 -4.26
CA ALA A 84 2.80 17.76 -3.43
C ALA A 84 1.45 17.12 -3.71
N VAL A 85 1.37 15.80 -3.55
CA VAL A 85 0.13 15.01 -3.63
C VAL A 85 0.10 13.99 -2.51
N THR A 86 -1.10 13.72 -1.99
CA THR A 86 -1.30 12.73 -0.94
C THR A 86 -2.20 11.60 -1.45
N VAL A 87 -1.72 10.37 -1.33
CA VAL A 87 -2.49 9.15 -1.59
C VAL A 87 -3.08 8.67 -0.27
N ILE A 88 -4.35 8.23 -0.30
CA ILE A 88 -5.09 7.78 0.89
C ILE A 88 -5.47 6.32 0.68
N ASP A 89 -4.74 5.41 1.30
CA ASP A 89 -4.97 3.98 1.16
C ASP A 89 -5.75 3.42 2.36
N CYS A 90 -6.76 2.58 2.11
CA CYS A 90 -7.41 1.81 3.17
C CYS A 90 -8.04 0.50 2.67
N MET A 91 -8.27 -0.41 3.60
CA MET A 91 -9.09 -1.60 3.41
C MET A 91 -10.31 -1.50 4.33
N PRO A 92 -11.49 -1.15 3.82
CA PRO A 92 -12.71 -1.08 4.63
C PRO A 92 -13.08 -2.45 5.22
N ILE A 93 -13.64 -2.46 6.43
CA ILE A 93 -14.20 -3.69 7.01
C ILE A 93 -15.34 -4.19 6.12
N ARG A 94 -15.34 -5.48 5.82
CA ARG A 94 -16.31 -6.13 4.93
C ARG A 94 -17.69 -6.15 5.57
N ALA A 95 -18.68 -5.52 4.93
CA ALA A 95 -20.09 -5.64 5.33
C ALA A 95 -20.84 -6.71 4.49
N ASP A 96 -20.36 -6.98 3.27
CA ASP A 96 -21.05 -7.74 2.22
C ASP A 96 -20.12 -8.72 1.46
N HIS A 97 -19.05 -9.19 2.12
CA HIS A 97 -18.00 -10.03 1.51
C HIS A 97 -17.20 -9.35 0.37
N ARG A 98 -17.36 -8.03 0.15
CA ARG A 98 -16.57 -7.31 -0.85
C ARG A 98 -15.11 -7.19 -0.41
N LEU A 99 -14.20 -7.54 -1.32
CA LEU A 99 -12.76 -7.44 -1.14
C LEU A 99 -12.29 -6.12 -1.74
N ASP A 100 -11.87 -5.18 -0.91
CA ASP A 100 -11.49 -3.85 -1.39
C ASP A 100 -10.14 -3.41 -0.85
N VAL A 101 -9.37 -2.83 -1.76
CA VAL A 101 -8.34 -1.85 -1.44
C VAL A 101 -8.78 -0.54 -2.10
N VAL A 102 -8.94 0.51 -1.31
CA VAL A 102 -9.31 1.85 -1.77
C VAL A 102 -8.05 2.72 -1.72
N ARG A 103 -7.77 3.45 -2.80
CA ARG A 103 -6.58 4.31 -2.96
C ARG A 103 -6.96 5.61 -3.67
#